data_AF-A0A7S3JBY0-F1
#
_entry.id   AF-A0A7S3JBY0-F1
#
_cell.length_a   1.000
_cell.length_b   1.000
_cell.length_c   1.000
_cell.angle_alpha   90.00
_cell.angle_beta   90.00
_cell.angle_gamma   90.00
#
_symmetry.space_group_name_H-M   'P 1'
#
loop_
_entity.id
_entity.type
_entity.pdbx_description
1 polymer ?
#
loop_
_entity_poly.entity_id
_entity_poly.type
_entity_poly.pdbx_seq_one_letter_code
_entity_poly.pdbx_strand_id
1 'polypeptide(L)'
;ETLKEFQAYLEDEEITHDPRYNEEYLIRFLKANDFKLAKTIKMFTAFLEWRKEIKADQAISLYRFPELPEFKLLYEHGYHKTDREGRPVWIDLICEADINACCALISQEMMIKYYVSEYEKLIHIKFPACSKAAGHHVNSTFSIVSCKGFNMSMLSKRSREFLKIASTL
;
A
#
# COMPACT_ATOMS: atom_id res chain seq x y z
N GLU A 1 16.57 -1.76 -22.15
CA GLU A 1 17.75 -0.88 -22.03
C GLU A 1 17.74 -0.18 -20.68
N THR A 2 16.78 0.72 -20.42
CA THR A 2 16.69 1.51 -19.16
C THR A 2 16.66 0.71 -17.85
N LEU A 3 16.09 -0.50 -17.83
CA LEU A 3 16.14 -1.34 -16.63
C LEU A 3 17.57 -1.74 -16.26
N LYS A 4 18.40 -2.08 -17.26
CA LYS A 4 19.79 -2.46 -17.02
C LYS A 4 20.61 -1.28 -16.53
N GLU A 5 20.39 -0.09 -17.10
CA GLU A 5 21.00 1.15 -16.61
C GLU A 5 20.60 1.43 -15.16
N PHE A 6 19.32 1.23 -14.82
CA PHE A 6 18.86 1.41 -13.45
C PHE A 6 19.49 0.39 -12.49
N GLN A 7 19.58 -0.88 -12.87
CA GLN A 7 20.23 -1.91 -12.07
C GLN A 7 21.73 -1.62 -11.87
N ALA A 8 22.44 -1.26 -12.95
CA ALA A 8 23.85 -0.88 -12.88
C ALA A 8 24.05 0.31 -11.93
N TYR A 9 23.19 1.33 -12.00
CA TYR A 9 23.26 2.46 -11.07
C TYR A 9 23.06 2.05 -9.60
N LEU A 10 22.11 1.13 -9.33
CA LEU A 10 21.88 0.65 -7.95
C LEU A 10 23.08 -0.14 -7.39
N GLU A 11 23.79 -0.87 -8.26
CA GLU A 11 24.99 -1.64 -7.93
C GLU A 11 26.21 -0.73 -7.74
N ASP A 12 26.50 0.14 -8.73
CA ASP A 12 27.65 1.05 -8.73
C ASP A 12 27.64 2.03 -7.54
N GLU A 13 26.45 2.52 -7.16
CA GLU A 13 26.27 3.44 -6.03
C GLU A 13 25.97 2.72 -4.71
N GLU A 14 26.04 1.38 -4.69
CA GLU A 14 25.78 0.52 -3.53
C GLU A 14 24.45 0.82 -2.81
N ILE A 15 23.43 1.27 -3.56
CA ILE A 15 22.15 1.75 -2.99
C ILE A 15 21.40 0.62 -2.29
N THR A 16 21.34 -0.56 -2.91
CA THR A 16 20.75 -1.75 -2.31
C THR A 16 21.19 -3.02 -3.04
N HIS A 17 21.42 -4.08 -2.26
CA HIS A 17 21.66 -5.45 -2.75
C HIS A 17 20.57 -6.41 -2.28
N ASP A 18 19.42 -5.89 -1.84
CA ASP A 18 18.33 -6.71 -1.31
C ASP A 18 17.64 -7.47 -2.46
N PRO A 19 17.65 -8.82 -2.45
CA PRO A 19 17.09 -9.64 -3.52
C PRO A 19 15.58 -9.46 -3.72
N ARG A 20 14.88 -8.82 -2.78
CA ARG A 20 13.46 -8.46 -2.96
C ARG A 20 13.22 -7.50 -4.12
N TYR A 21 14.22 -6.67 -4.47
CA TYR A 21 14.12 -5.68 -5.53
C TYR A 21 14.50 -6.29 -6.87
N ASN A 22 13.78 -7.36 -7.24
CA ASN A 22 13.95 -8.04 -8.52
C ASN A 22 13.47 -7.17 -9.71
N GLU A 23 13.68 -7.67 -10.94
CA GLU A 23 13.31 -6.95 -12.16
C GLU A 23 11.85 -6.47 -12.17
N GLU A 24 10.91 -7.32 -11.76
CA GLU A 24 9.49 -6.98 -11.70
C GLU A 24 9.22 -5.83 -10.73
N TYR A 25 9.91 -5.81 -9.59
CA TYR A 25 9.80 -4.74 -8.59
C TYR A 25 10.33 -3.41 -9.15
N LEU A 26 11.53 -3.43 -9.75
CA LEU A 26 12.17 -2.22 -10.29
C LEU A 26 11.42 -1.64 -11.49
N ILE A 27 10.84 -2.49 -12.33
CA ILE A 27 10.01 -2.07 -13.47
C ILE A 27 8.81 -1.23 -13.03
N ARG A 28 8.26 -1.43 -11.83
CA ARG A 28 7.15 -0.62 -11.32
C ARG A 28 7.56 0.85 -11.14
N PHE A 29 8.77 1.10 -10.66
CA PHE A 29 9.29 2.46 -10.49
C PHE A 29 9.56 3.14 -11.83
N LEU A 30 10.08 2.37 -12.80
CA LEU A 30 10.28 2.84 -14.17
C LEU A 30 8.94 3.21 -14.82
N LYS A 31 7.95 2.32 -14.77
CA LYS A 31 6.61 2.56 -15.31
C LYS A 31 5.95 3.81 -14.71
N ALA A 32 6.06 3.98 -13.39
CA ALA A 32 5.52 5.15 -12.69
C ALA A 32 6.16 6.49 -13.12
N ASN A 33 7.35 6.45 -13.74
CA ASN A 33 8.10 7.63 -14.16
C ASN A 33 8.26 7.73 -15.68
N ASP A 34 7.41 7.05 -16.47
CA ASP A 34 7.52 6.96 -17.93
C ASP A 34 8.91 6.52 -18.41
N PHE A 35 9.55 5.62 -17.66
CA PHE A 35 10.92 5.14 -17.91
C PHE A 35 11.99 6.25 -17.89
N LYS A 36 11.73 7.40 -17.24
CA LYS A 36 12.73 8.45 -17.02
C LYS A 36 13.67 8.04 -15.89
N LEU A 37 14.90 7.66 -16.23
CA LEU A 37 15.87 7.11 -15.27
C LEU A 37 16.12 8.03 -14.06
N ALA A 38 16.44 9.31 -14.28
CA ALA A 38 16.72 10.25 -13.20
C ALA A 38 15.54 10.42 -12.20
N LYS A 39 14.30 10.40 -12.71
CA LYS A 39 13.10 10.45 -11.85
C LYS A 39 12.89 9.15 -11.09
N THR A 40 13.14 8.02 -11.76
CA THR A 40 13.05 6.68 -11.19
C THR A 40 14.02 6.51 -10.02
N ILE A 41 15.29 6.88 -10.22
CA ILE A 41 16.31 6.88 -9.16
C ILE A 41 15.86 7.71 -7.97
N LYS A 42 15.47 8.98 -8.21
CA LYS A 42 14.98 9.86 -7.15
C LYS A 42 13.82 9.25 -6.36
N MET A 43 12.84 8.66 -7.05
CA MET A 43 11.68 8.04 -6.41
C MET A 43 12.06 6.79 -5.63
N PHE A 44 12.96 5.96 -6.15
CA PHE A 44 13.40 4.73 -5.50
C PHE A 44 14.25 4.99 -4.26
N THR A 45 15.21 5.93 -4.33
CA THR A 45 16.02 6.32 -3.16
C THR A 45 15.14 6.88 -2.04
N ALA A 46 14.21 7.79 -2.37
CA ALA A 46 13.27 8.33 -1.39
C ALA A 46 12.35 7.24 -0.80
N PHE A 47 11.96 6.25 -1.61
CA PHE A 47 11.22 5.08 -1.13
C PHE A 47 12.05 4.25 -0.13
N LEU A 48 13.33 3.98 -0.40
CA LEU A 48 14.19 3.24 0.52
C LEU A 48 14.41 3.98 1.85
N GLU A 49 14.58 5.30 1.81
CA GLU A 49 14.67 6.14 3.00
C GLU A 49 13.37 6.06 3.82
N TRP A 50 12.23 6.26 3.18
CA TRP A 50 10.91 6.16 3.81
C TRP A 50 10.70 4.78 4.46
N ARG A 51 11.08 3.68 3.78
CA ARG A 51 10.98 2.33 4.34
C ARG A 51 11.75 2.19 5.65
N LYS A 52 12.96 2.77 5.73
CA LYS A 52 13.80 2.76 6.94
C LYS A 52 13.14 3.58 8.06
N GLU A 53 12.69 4.79 7.75
CA GLU A 53 12.05 5.70 8.71
C GLU A 53 10.81 5.08 9.35
N ILE A 54 9.93 4.50 8.51
CA ILE A 54 8.69 3.87 8.97
C ILE A 54 8.87 2.41 9.37
N LYS A 55 10.10 1.87 9.38
CA LYS A 55 10.41 0.47 9.71
C LYS A 55 9.52 -0.53 8.95
N ALA A 56 9.29 -0.28 7.66
CA ALA A 56 8.37 -1.05 6.82
C ALA A 56 8.72 -2.55 6.82
N ASP A 57 10.00 -2.89 6.76
CA ASP A 57 10.47 -4.29 6.73
C ASP A 57 10.11 -5.10 7.98
N GLN A 58 9.82 -4.42 9.10
CA GLN A 58 9.41 -5.03 10.36
C GLN A 58 7.90 -4.84 10.62
N ALA A 59 7.16 -4.17 9.74
CA ALA A 59 5.79 -3.72 10.01
C ALA A 59 4.81 -4.85 10.35
N ILE A 60 4.98 -6.04 9.76
CA ILE A 60 4.11 -7.20 10.04
C ILE A 60 4.26 -7.69 11.50
N SER A 61 5.49 -7.69 12.02
CA SER A 61 5.78 -8.16 13.38
C SER A 61 5.68 -7.05 14.43
N LEU A 62 6.13 -5.84 14.08
CA LEU A 62 6.25 -4.69 14.98
C LEU A 62 4.92 -3.98 15.21
N TYR A 63 4.11 -3.79 14.16
CA TYR A 63 2.88 -3.00 14.27
C TYR A 63 1.72 -3.90 14.70
N ARG A 64 1.36 -3.77 15.98
CA ARG A 64 0.16 -4.34 16.58
C ARG A 64 -0.93 -3.30 16.59
N PHE A 65 -2.14 -3.75 16.32
CA PHE A 65 -3.31 -2.90 16.16
C PHE A 65 -4.47 -3.46 17.00
N PRO A 66 -4.37 -3.36 18.34
CA PRO A 66 -5.38 -3.92 19.23
C PRO A 66 -6.76 -3.28 19.05
N GLU A 67 -6.82 -2.02 18.59
CA GLU A 67 -8.05 -1.26 18.31
C GLU A 67 -8.70 -1.66 16.96
N LEU A 68 -8.11 -2.60 16.21
CA LEU A 68 -8.63 -3.00 14.90
C LEU A 68 -10.09 -3.48 14.94
N PRO A 69 -10.54 -4.30 15.92
CA PRO A 69 -11.94 -4.71 15.99
C PRO A 69 -12.89 -3.52 16.10
N GLU A 70 -12.62 -2.57 16.99
CA GLU A 70 -13.42 -1.36 17.18
C GLU A 70 -13.34 -0.45 15.94
N PHE A 71 -12.15 -0.30 15.36
CA PHE A 71 -11.95 0.50 14.16
C PHE A 71 -12.73 -0.06 12.96
N LYS A 72 -12.82 -1.38 12.81
CA LYS A 72 -13.61 -2.04 11.74
C LYS A 72 -15.11 -1.83 11.89
N LEU A 73 -15.62 -1.64 13.11
CA LEU A 73 -17.04 -1.30 13.33
C LEU A 73 -17.35 0.13 12.88
N LEU A 74 -16.37 1.03 12.96
CA LEU A 74 -16.52 2.44 12.57
C LEU A 74 -16.22 2.67 11.09
N TYR A 75 -15.34 1.84 10.52
CA TYR A 75 -14.90 1.93 9.14
C TYR A 75 -14.64 0.52 8.59
N GLU A 76 -15.64 0.00 7.90
CA GLU A 76 -15.57 -1.32 7.28
C GLU A 76 -14.73 -1.29 6.01
N HIS A 77 -13.66 -2.08 5.99
CA HIS A 77 -12.79 -2.26 4.83
C HIS A 77 -12.04 -3.59 4.94
N GLY A 78 -11.44 -4.09 3.86
CA GLY A 78 -10.57 -5.26 3.92
C GLY A 78 -10.52 -6.09 2.64
N TYR A 79 -9.68 -7.12 2.65
CA TYR A 79 -9.57 -8.07 1.53
C TYR A 79 -10.62 -9.18 1.61
N HIS A 80 -11.25 -9.51 0.49
CA HIS A 80 -12.19 -10.63 0.37
C HIS A 80 -12.02 -11.39 -0.94
N LYS A 81 -11.40 -12.58 -0.89
CA LYS A 81 -11.18 -13.47 -2.05
C LYS A 81 -10.37 -12.79 -3.17
N THR A 82 -10.52 -13.30 -4.39
CA THR A 82 -9.86 -12.83 -5.61
C THR A 82 -10.90 -12.59 -6.72
N ASP A 83 -10.55 -11.74 -7.68
CA ASP A 83 -11.33 -11.57 -8.89
C ASP A 83 -11.03 -12.67 -9.94
N ARG A 84 -11.54 -12.48 -11.16
CA ARG A 84 -11.34 -13.44 -12.28
C ARG A 84 -9.90 -13.55 -12.75
N GLU A 85 -9.08 -12.53 -12.51
CA GLU A 85 -7.65 -12.49 -12.86
C GLU A 85 -6.76 -12.91 -11.68
N GLY A 86 -7.35 -13.46 -10.62
CA GLY A 86 -6.63 -13.88 -9.42
C GLY A 86 -6.16 -12.74 -8.51
N ARG A 87 -6.54 -11.48 -8.78
CA ARG A 87 -6.13 -10.33 -7.96
C ARG A 87 -6.89 -10.32 -6.64
N PRO A 88 -6.23 -10.11 -5.49
CA PRO A 88 -6.93 -9.97 -4.21
C PRO A 88 -7.87 -8.75 -4.26
N VAL A 89 -9.13 -8.96 -3.85
CA VAL A 89 -10.16 -7.93 -3.91
C VAL A 89 -10.20 -7.15 -2.60
N TRP A 90 -9.93 -5.84 -2.66
CA TRP A 90 -10.10 -4.91 -1.55
C TRP A 90 -11.50 -4.30 -1.60
N ILE A 91 -12.24 -4.32 -0.49
CA ILE A 91 -13.55 -3.70 -0.35
C ILE A 91 -13.43 -2.58 0.67
N ASP A 92 -13.98 -1.42 0.34
CA ASP A 92 -13.83 -0.19 1.10
C ASP A 92 -15.18 0.55 1.21
N LEU A 93 -15.75 0.63 2.41
CA LEU A 93 -17.03 1.29 2.69
C LEU A 93 -16.85 2.69 3.27
N ILE A 94 -15.88 3.43 2.74
CA ILE A 94 -15.44 4.72 3.26
C ILE A 94 -16.55 5.78 3.43
N CYS A 95 -17.56 5.79 2.56
CA CYS A 95 -18.64 6.78 2.63
C CYS A 95 -19.66 6.49 3.75
N GLU A 96 -19.61 5.31 4.34
CA GLU A 96 -20.44 4.89 5.47
C GLU A 96 -19.65 4.95 6.80
N ALA A 97 -18.37 5.34 6.76
CA ALA A 97 -17.50 5.40 7.92
C ALA A 97 -17.83 6.56 8.87
N ASP A 98 -17.83 6.31 10.18
CA ASP A 98 -17.83 7.37 11.19
C ASP A 98 -16.41 7.90 11.37
N ILE A 99 -16.02 8.84 10.51
CA ILE A 99 -14.69 9.46 10.50
C ILE A 99 -14.39 10.17 11.83
N ASN A 100 -15.40 10.76 12.48
CA ASN A 100 -15.19 11.46 13.74
C ASN A 100 -14.83 10.49 14.86
N ALA A 101 -15.55 9.38 14.96
CA ALA A 101 -15.25 8.31 15.90
C ALA A 101 -13.91 7.64 15.57
N CYS A 102 -13.61 7.39 14.29
CA CYS A 102 -12.33 6.85 13.86
C CYS A 102 -11.16 7.70 14.34
N CYS A 103 -11.21 9.01 14.09
CA CYS A 103 -10.18 9.95 14.51
C CYS A 103 -10.15 10.21 16.03
N ALA A 104 -11.18 9.77 16.79
CA ALA A 104 -11.16 9.78 18.25
C ALA A 104 -10.56 8.49 18.82
N LEU A 105 -10.69 7.37 18.09
CA LEU A 105 -10.17 6.07 18.48
C LEU A 105 -8.68 5.91 18.16
N ILE A 106 -8.25 6.32 16.96
CA ILE A 106 -6.86 6.14 16.50
C ILE A 106 -6.25 7.46 16.01
N SER A 107 -4.93 7.58 16.19
CA SER A 107 -4.16 8.68 15.59
C SER A 107 -3.88 8.43 14.10
N GLN A 108 -3.53 9.48 13.37
CA GLN A 108 -3.10 9.35 11.97
C GLN A 108 -1.85 8.47 11.84
N GLU A 109 -0.90 8.59 12.78
CA GLU A 109 0.32 7.77 12.79
C GLU A 109 0.01 6.28 12.97
N MET A 110 -0.93 5.96 13.88
CA MET A 110 -1.43 4.60 14.02
C MET A 110 -2.02 4.13 12.69
N MET A 111 -2.97 4.89 12.11
CA MET A 111 -3.62 4.51 10.86
C MET A 111 -2.60 4.23 9.74
N ILE A 112 -1.58 5.08 9.59
CA ILE A 112 -0.48 4.88 8.64
C ILE A 112 0.25 3.56 8.91
N LYS A 113 0.65 3.28 10.17
CA LYS A 113 1.34 2.03 10.53
C LYS A 113 0.49 0.78 10.25
N TYR A 114 -0.83 0.88 10.46
CA TYR A 114 -1.76 -0.19 10.11
C TYR A 114 -1.76 -0.46 8.59
N TYR A 115 -1.93 0.57 7.77
CA TYR A 115 -1.93 0.40 6.32
C TYR A 115 -0.58 -0.09 5.79
N VAL A 116 0.54 0.41 6.32
CA VAL A 116 1.87 -0.12 5.96
C VAL A 116 1.96 -1.62 6.30
N SER A 117 1.49 -2.04 7.47
CA SER A 117 1.45 -3.46 7.84
C SER A 117 0.56 -4.28 6.88
N GLU A 118 -0.60 -3.75 6.49
CA GLU A 118 -1.49 -4.42 5.52
C GLU A 118 -0.87 -4.52 4.11
N TYR A 119 -0.13 -3.50 3.66
CA TYR A 119 0.60 -3.53 2.40
C TYR A 119 1.78 -4.50 2.41
N GLU A 120 2.53 -4.58 3.51
CA GLU A 120 3.60 -5.57 3.63
C GLU A 120 3.02 -6.99 3.65
N LYS A 121 1.88 -7.23 4.33
CA LYS A 121 1.15 -8.50 4.22
C LYS A 121 0.64 -8.76 2.80
N LEU A 122 0.19 -7.74 2.09
CA LEU A 122 -0.24 -7.88 0.69
C LEU A 122 0.92 -8.39 -0.17
N ILE A 123 2.06 -7.71 -0.10
CA ILE A 123 3.25 -8.00 -0.91
C ILE A 123 3.84 -9.38 -0.56
N HIS A 124 3.98 -9.69 0.72
CA HIS A 124 4.73 -10.87 1.17
C HIS A 124 3.86 -12.12 1.40
N ILE A 125 2.54 -11.96 1.53
CA ILE A 125 1.64 -13.09 1.85
C ILE A 125 0.55 -13.24 0.80
N LYS A 126 -0.21 -12.18 0.51
CA LYS A 126 -1.39 -12.29 -0.36
C LYS A 126 -1.01 -12.46 -1.84
N PHE A 127 -0.08 -11.66 -2.36
CA PHE A 127 0.36 -11.77 -3.76
C PHE A 127 1.01 -13.14 -4.09
N PRO A 128 1.90 -13.71 -3.26
CA PRO A 128 2.40 -15.07 -3.49
C PRO A 128 1.30 -16.12 -3.46
N ALA A 129 0.36 -16.04 -2.50
CA ALA A 129 -0.76 -16.98 -2.42
C ALA A 129 -1.70 -16.87 -3.63
N CYS A 130 -2.00 -15.64 -4.06
CA CYS A 130 -2.82 -15.38 -5.24
C CYS A 130 -2.13 -15.85 -6.52
N SER A 131 -0.83 -15.59 -6.67
CA SER A 131 -0.06 -16.04 -7.83
C SER A 131 -0.05 -17.56 -7.95
N LYS A 132 0.15 -18.25 -6.82
CA LYS A 132 0.08 -19.72 -6.77
C LYS A 132 -1.30 -20.24 -7.15
N ALA A 133 -2.36 -19.61 -6.67
CA ALA A 133 -3.74 -20.03 -6.96
C ALA A 133 -4.14 -19.76 -8.42
N ALA A 134 -3.69 -18.65 -9.00
CA ALA A 134 -4.02 -18.24 -10.37
C ALA A 134 -3.17 -18.94 -11.44
N GLY A 135 -2.01 -19.48 -11.07
CA GLY A 135 -1.07 -20.10 -12.02
C GLY A 135 -0.25 -19.10 -12.83
N HIS A 136 -0.29 -17.82 -12.48
CA HIS A 136 0.52 -16.75 -13.08
C HIS A 136 0.88 -15.70 -12.01
N HIS A 137 1.82 -14.81 -12.33
CA HIS A 137 2.24 -13.76 -11.41
C HIS A 137 1.10 -12.74 -11.17
N VAL A 138 0.85 -12.40 -9.90
CA VAL A 138 -0.13 -11.41 -9.43
C VAL A 138 0.58 -10.37 -8.58
N ASN A 139 0.54 -9.11 -9.01
CA ASN A 139 1.17 -7.96 -8.32
C ASN A 139 0.29 -6.71 -8.24
N SER A 140 -1.00 -6.87 -8.47
CA SER A 140 -2.00 -5.80 -8.39
C SER A 140 -3.22 -6.28 -7.62
N THR A 141 -3.97 -5.32 -7.07
CA THR A 141 -5.24 -5.53 -6.37
C THR A 141 -6.41 -5.15 -7.26
N PHE A 142 -7.61 -5.60 -6.91
CA PHE A 142 -8.86 -5.06 -7.46
C PHE A 142 -9.63 -4.39 -6.32
N SER A 143 -9.80 -3.07 -6.39
CA SER A 143 -10.45 -2.30 -5.31
C SER A 143 -11.89 -1.95 -5.66
N ILE A 144 -12.81 -2.21 -4.73
CA ILE A 144 -14.21 -1.81 -4.77
C ILE A 144 -14.40 -0.76 -3.68
N VAL A 145 -14.69 0.47 -4.08
CA VAL A 145 -14.98 1.57 -3.15
C VAL A 145 -16.46 1.92 -3.23
N SER A 146 -17.19 1.74 -2.13
CA SER A 146 -18.59 2.11 -2.04
C SER A 146 -18.74 3.61 -1.81
N CYS A 147 -19.44 4.27 -2.74
CA CYS A 147 -19.85 5.67 -2.60
C CYS A 147 -21.25 5.82 -1.99
N LYS A 148 -21.86 4.73 -1.51
CA LYS A 148 -23.15 4.78 -0.82
C LYS A 148 -23.01 5.60 0.46
N GLY A 149 -23.95 6.51 0.73
CA GLY A 149 -23.89 7.39 1.91
C GLY A 149 -23.02 8.64 1.74
N PHE A 150 -22.42 8.85 0.56
CA PHE A 150 -21.67 10.06 0.27
C PHE A 150 -22.53 11.32 0.48
N ASN A 151 -21.99 12.30 1.20
CA ASN A 151 -22.64 13.57 1.46
C ASN A 151 -21.59 14.68 1.64
N MET A 152 -22.04 15.93 1.70
CA MET A 152 -21.13 17.10 1.73
C MET A 152 -20.22 17.17 2.96
N SER A 153 -20.56 16.53 4.09
CA SER A 153 -19.67 16.48 5.26
C SER A 153 -18.36 15.73 4.97
N MET A 154 -18.37 14.81 4.00
CA MET A 154 -17.18 14.09 3.53
C MET A 154 -16.15 14.99 2.84
N LEU A 155 -16.55 16.19 2.41
CA LEU A 155 -15.65 17.20 1.85
C LEU A 155 -14.98 18.09 2.90
N SER A 156 -15.31 17.88 4.19
CA SER A 156 -14.63 18.57 5.29
C SER A 156 -13.12 18.28 5.26
N LYS A 157 -12.32 19.20 5.83
CA LYS A 157 -10.87 19.03 5.90
C LYS A 157 -10.49 17.72 6.59
N ARG A 158 -11.13 17.41 7.73
CA ARG A 158 -10.90 16.19 8.50
C ARG A 158 -11.18 14.93 7.70
N SER A 159 -12.33 14.87 7.02
CA SER A 159 -12.69 13.74 6.17
C SER A 159 -11.71 13.59 5.01
N ARG A 160 -11.31 14.69 4.36
CA ARG A 160 -10.31 14.64 3.27
C ARG A 160 -8.94 14.17 3.73
N GLU A 161 -8.50 14.55 4.94
CA GLU A 161 -7.23 14.07 5.51
C GLU A 161 -7.29 12.58 5.82
N PHE A 162 -8.38 12.11 6.43
CA PHE A 162 -8.62 10.69 6.68
C PHE A 162 -8.65 9.89 5.37
N LEU A 163 -9.40 10.37 4.38
CA LEU A 163 -9.49 9.80 3.03
C LEU A 163 -8.13 9.71 2.37
N LYS A 164 -7.30 10.75 2.50
CA LYS A 164 -5.96 10.77 1.92
C LYS A 164 -5.10 9.65 2.50
N ILE A 165 -5.13 9.41 3.81
CA ILE A 165 -4.37 8.31 4.42
C ILE A 165 -4.91 6.96 3.95
N ALA A 166 -6.24 6.78 3.92
CA ALA A 166 -6.87 5.54 3.49
C ALA A 166 -6.66 5.19 2.01
N SER A 167 -6.40 6.18 1.14
CA SER A 167 -6.34 6.00 -0.32
C SER A 167 -4.97 6.22 -0.96
N THR A 168 -4.01 6.84 -0.25
CA THR A 168 -2.72 7.29 -0.83
C THR A 168 -1.51 6.48 -0.35
N LEU A 169 -1.67 5.59 0.62
CA LEU A 169 -0.66 4.58 0.97
C LEU A 169 -0.73 3.41 0.00
#